data_AF-A0A3N5SJD9-F1
#
_entry.id   AF-A0A3N5SJD9-F1
#
_cell.length_a   1.000
_cell.length_b   1.000
_cell.length_c   1.000
_cell.angle_alpha   90.00
_cell.angle_beta   90.00
_cell.angle_gamma   90.00
#
_symmetry.space_group_name_H-M   'P 1'
#
loop_
_entity.id
_entity.type
_entity.pdbx_description
1 polymer ?
#
loop_
_entity_poly.entity_id
_entity_poly.type
_entity_poly.pdbx_seq_one_letter_code
_entity_poly.pdbx_strand_id
1 'polypeptide(L)'
;MVNIPKFYKDGEPTSARLVLPLLPLRDIVVFPYMVAPLFVGRARSVNALTEAMNGDKTVFLSTQKKAGIDNPGEQDISEMGTIGKVLQLLRLPDGTVKALVEGKCRARIVRFIPEKEFFRVELERVVENDLSAAETTALMRSVVETFEEYAGLNRSISKELVASITSITDASQMADTVASHFSFKLDDKQRLLDILDLTERLPLLLSLIKMETEVFRMDQRIKTRIKEQMEKSQKQYYLNEQMRAIKKEMGAEDDLNDEIREIEEKLKNQKMSKEATERVEHELKKLKMMTPMSAEATVVRNYIDWILSLPWSEKTEVADDLPKAEQILEEDHYGLEKPKERILEYLAVQVLVKKIRGPILCFVGPPGVGKTSLAKSIARATGRKYVRLSLGGVRDEAEIRGHRRTYIGALPGKIIQSLKKVGVNNPVFCLDEVDKMSMDFRGDPSAAL
;
A
#
# COMPACT_ATOMS: atom_id res chain seq x y z
N MET A 1 32.82 36.50 71.71
CA MET A 1 33.31 35.68 70.57
C MET A 1 32.52 34.40 70.53
N VAL A 2 31.47 34.35 69.71
CA VAL A 2 30.81 33.10 69.30
C VAL A 2 30.52 33.28 67.82
N ASN A 3 31.17 32.48 66.99
CA ASN A 3 31.09 32.52 65.54
C ASN A 3 30.14 31.39 65.10
N ILE A 4 28.98 31.73 64.55
CA ILE A 4 28.04 30.76 63.96
C ILE A 4 28.17 30.91 62.44
N PRO A 5 28.65 29.89 61.69
CA PRO A 5 28.68 29.96 60.25
C PRO A 5 27.28 29.74 59.68
N LYS A 6 26.84 30.66 58.82
CA LYS A 6 25.69 30.48 57.94
C LYS A 6 25.99 29.36 56.94
N PHE A 7 25.24 28.26 57.04
CA PHE A 7 25.13 27.28 55.96
C PHE A 7 24.43 27.93 54.75
N TYR A 8 25.22 28.38 53.77
CA TYR A 8 24.72 28.52 52.41
C TYR A 8 24.74 27.12 51.78
N LYS A 9 23.57 26.64 51.37
CA LYS A 9 23.43 25.46 50.52
C LYS A 9 24.13 25.76 49.19
N ASP A 10 25.06 24.90 48.81
CA ASP A 10 25.68 24.88 47.49
C ASP A 10 24.59 24.85 46.40
N GLY A 11 24.76 25.72 45.41
CA GLY A 11 23.83 25.91 44.31
C GLY A 11 23.70 24.66 43.45
N GLU A 12 22.47 24.42 43.01
CA GLU A 12 22.14 23.53 41.89
C GLU A 12 22.99 23.91 40.66
N PRO A 13 23.43 22.93 39.84
CA PRO A 13 24.21 23.24 38.64
C PRO A 13 23.29 23.93 37.63
N THR A 14 23.40 25.25 37.51
CA THR A 14 22.78 26.01 36.41
C THR A 14 23.13 25.35 35.08
N SER A 15 22.12 24.86 34.36
CA SER A 15 22.28 24.25 33.04
C SER A 15 23.01 25.24 32.12
N ALA A 16 24.25 24.91 31.75
CA ALA A 16 25.06 25.77 30.90
C ALA A 16 24.36 25.92 29.54
N ARG A 17 23.89 27.14 29.25
CA ARG A 17 23.25 27.46 27.96
C ARG A 17 24.30 27.49 26.86
N LEU A 18 24.02 26.81 25.75
CA LEU A 18 24.95 26.64 24.63
C LEU A 18 24.40 27.34 23.41
N VAL A 19 25.26 28.03 22.66
CA VAL A 19 24.89 28.64 21.38
C VAL A 19 25.54 27.84 20.26
N LEU A 20 24.73 27.22 19.39
CA LEU A 20 25.21 26.37 18.31
C LEU A 20 24.54 26.71 16.96
N PRO A 21 25.22 26.45 15.84
CA PRO A 21 24.57 26.40 14.53
C PRO A 21 23.55 25.25 14.49
N LEU A 22 22.39 25.50 13.91
CA LEU A 22 21.31 24.54 13.73
C LEU A 22 21.27 24.06 12.28
N LEU A 23 21.17 22.75 12.12
CA LEU A 23 20.93 22.07 10.85
C LEU A 23 19.51 21.47 10.85
N PRO A 24 18.56 22.05 10.08
CA PRO A 24 17.23 21.47 9.91
C PRO A 24 17.28 20.19 9.07
N LEU A 25 16.76 19.10 9.62
CA LEU A 25 16.70 17.78 9.01
C LEU A 25 15.30 17.53 8.45
N ARG A 26 15.23 17.00 7.23
CA ARG A 26 13.95 16.76 6.54
C ARG A 26 13.38 15.38 6.82
N ASP A 27 14.19 14.35 6.60
CA ASP A 27 13.73 12.96 6.51
C ASP A 27 14.34 12.05 7.59
N ILE A 28 14.97 12.63 8.61
CA ILE A 28 15.66 11.86 9.65
C ILE A 28 15.65 12.59 10.99
N VAL A 29 15.39 11.82 12.05
CA VAL A 29 15.64 12.20 13.44
C VAL A 29 16.95 11.53 13.84
N VAL A 30 17.95 12.32 14.24
CA VAL A 30 19.23 11.79 14.72
C VAL A 30 19.15 11.63 16.22
N PHE A 31 19.17 10.39 16.71
CA PHE A 31 19.20 10.08 18.14
C PHE A 31 20.61 10.26 18.72
N PRO A 32 20.74 10.42 20.05
CA PRO A 32 22.03 10.25 20.73
C PRO A 32 22.72 8.93 20.33
N TYR A 33 24.04 8.95 20.22
CA TYR A 33 24.92 7.84 19.81
C TYR A 33 24.76 7.34 18.36
N MET A 34 23.77 7.85 17.63
CA MET A 34 23.55 7.51 16.22
C MET A 34 24.60 8.20 15.33
N VAL A 35 25.27 7.43 14.48
CA VAL A 35 26.10 7.95 13.39
C VAL A 35 25.31 7.91 12.09
N ALA A 36 25.07 9.08 11.48
CA ALA A 36 24.24 9.21 10.29
C ALA A 36 24.95 10.02 9.19
N PRO A 37 24.96 9.54 7.92
CA PRO A 37 25.35 10.36 6.79
C PRO A 37 24.19 11.30 6.39
N LEU A 38 24.47 12.59 6.32
CA LEU A 38 23.53 13.63 5.91
C LEU A 38 23.97 14.23 4.59
N PHE A 39 23.03 14.35 3.65
CA PHE A 39 23.23 15.02 2.36
C PHE A 39 22.58 16.40 2.42
N VAL A 40 23.39 17.43 2.24
CA VAL A 40 23.00 18.83 2.45
C VAL A 40 23.24 19.62 1.18
N GLY A 41 22.16 20.15 0.59
CA GLY A 41 22.23 20.98 -0.63
C GLY A 41 21.87 22.46 -0.41
N ARG A 42 21.20 22.81 0.69
CA ARG A 42 20.74 24.18 0.95
C ARG A 42 21.91 25.05 1.43
N ALA A 43 22.07 26.24 0.85
CA ALA A 43 23.15 27.16 1.20
C ALA A 43 23.22 27.46 2.71
N ARG A 44 22.08 27.76 3.36
CA ARG A 44 22.02 28.01 4.81
C ARG A 44 22.49 26.81 5.65
N SER A 45 22.19 25.60 5.20
CA SER A 45 22.59 24.36 5.89
C SER A 45 24.08 24.03 5.69
N VAL A 46 24.62 24.29 4.49
CA VAL A 46 26.05 24.18 4.21
C VAL A 46 26.86 25.17 5.04
N ASN A 47 26.36 26.41 5.18
CA ASN A 47 26.97 27.43 6.02
C ASN A 47 26.97 27.02 7.50
N ALA A 48 25.86 26.49 8.03
CA ALA A 48 25.78 25.98 9.39
C ALA A 48 26.83 24.89 9.69
N LEU A 49 27.02 23.96 8.75
CA LEU A 49 28.03 22.90 8.87
C LEU A 49 29.47 23.44 8.76
N THR A 50 29.69 24.44 7.92
CA THR A 50 31.01 25.08 7.77
C THR A 50 31.38 25.84 9.04
N GLU A 51 30.44 26.58 9.62
CA GLU A 51 30.62 27.24 10.93
C GLU A 51 30.91 26.23 12.03
N ALA A 52 30.13 25.14 12.12
CA ALA A 52 30.36 24.08 13.09
C ALA A 52 31.78 23.51 12.97
N MET A 53 32.26 23.26 11.75
CA MET A 53 33.59 22.72 11.48
C MET A 53 34.74 23.68 11.84
N ASN A 54 34.49 24.99 11.78
CA ASN A 54 35.46 26.02 12.17
C ASN A 54 35.54 26.24 13.69
N GLY A 55 34.49 25.85 14.42
CA GLY A 55 34.46 25.81 15.88
C GLY A 55 34.79 24.42 16.46
N ASP A 56 34.02 23.99 17.46
CA ASP A 56 34.24 22.73 18.19
C ASP A 56 33.70 21.48 17.46
N LYS A 57 33.38 21.60 16.16
CA LYS A 57 32.72 20.56 15.35
C LYS A 57 31.35 20.17 15.90
N THR A 58 30.71 21.04 16.68
CA THR A 58 29.40 20.82 17.29
C THR A 58 28.31 21.51 16.49
N VAL A 59 27.21 20.79 16.27
CA VAL A 59 26.05 21.27 15.52
C VAL A 59 24.79 20.79 16.22
N PHE A 60 23.73 21.58 16.19
CA PHE A 60 22.43 21.15 16.66
C PHE A 60 21.61 20.59 15.50
N LEU A 61 21.10 19.38 15.66
CA LEU A 61 20.36 18.64 14.68
C LEU A 61 18.89 18.62 15.10
N SER A 62 18.01 19.28 14.36
CA SER A 62 16.58 19.25 14.65
C SER A 62 15.78 18.97 13.39
N THR A 63 14.70 18.23 13.54
CA THR A 63 13.81 17.86 12.43
C THR A 63 12.87 19.00 12.07
N GLN A 64 12.44 19.02 10.82
CA GLN A 64 11.36 19.88 10.37
C GLN A 64 10.03 19.22 10.72
N LYS A 65 9.08 19.99 11.24
CA LYS A 65 7.70 19.54 11.52
C LYS A 65 6.98 19.11 10.24
N LYS A 66 7.37 19.68 9.09
CA LYS A 66 6.82 19.33 7.76
C LYS A 66 7.96 19.14 6.77
N ALA A 67 8.18 17.90 6.35
CA ALA A 67 9.25 17.57 5.40
C ALA A 67 9.13 18.34 4.07
N GLY A 68 7.92 18.62 3.58
CA GLY A 68 7.69 19.26 2.28
C GLY A 68 8.15 20.73 2.15
N ILE A 69 8.58 21.38 3.23
CA ILE A 69 9.01 22.78 3.18
C ILE A 69 10.48 22.86 2.74
N ASP A 70 10.75 23.56 1.63
CA ASP A 70 12.10 23.72 1.10
C ASP A 70 12.93 24.76 1.87
N ASN A 71 12.30 25.82 2.36
CA ASN A 71 12.95 26.86 3.15
C ASN A 71 12.22 26.98 4.50
N PRO A 72 12.52 26.11 5.48
CA PRO A 72 11.84 26.13 6.76
C PRO A 72 12.12 27.45 7.50
N GLY A 73 11.08 28.04 8.09
CA GLY A 73 11.21 29.10 9.09
C GLY A 73 11.42 28.53 10.49
N GLU A 74 11.56 29.40 11.49
CA GLU A 74 11.77 29.01 12.89
C GLU A 74 10.60 28.17 13.43
N GLN A 75 9.36 28.53 13.08
CA GLN A 75 8.15 27.80 13.50
C GLN A 75 8.06 26.37 12.93
N ASP A 76 8.75 26.11 11.81
CA ASP A 76 8.71 24.84 11.09
C ASP A 76 9.70 23.81 11.65
N ILE A 77 10.48 24.18 12.66
CA ILE A 77 11.53 23.34 13.26
C ILE A 77 11.05 22.82 14.62
N SER A 78 11.35 21.55 14.89
CA SER A 78 11.07 20.93 16.18
C SER A 78 11.93 21.56 17.28
N GLU A 79 11.33 21.83 18.44
CA GLU A 79 12.05 22.46 19.56
C GLU A 79 13.04 21.49 20.21
N MET A 80 12.71 20.20 20.22
CA MET A 80 13.61 19.14 20.68
C MET A 80 14.46 18.63 19.52
N GLY A 81 15.75 18.49 19.77
CA GLY A 81 16.70 17.92 18.83
C GLY A 81 17.89 17.32 19.55
N THR A 82 18.94 17.06 18.80
CA THR A 82 20.15 16.40 19.30
C THR A 82 21.36 17.29 19.03
N ILE A 83 22.16 17.55 20.06
CA ILE A 83 23.50 18.08 19.89
C ILE A 83 24.34 16.96 19.28
N GLY A 84 24.90 17.22 18.11
CA GLY A 84 25.75 16.28 17.39
C GLY A 84 27.16 16.82 17.15
N LYS A 85 28.07 15.92 16.81
CA LYS A 85 29.42 16.24 16.36
C LYS A 85 29.57 15.91 14.88
N VAL A 86 30.11 16.85 14.11
CA VAL A 86 30.48 16.64 12.72
C VAL A 86 31.80 15.88 12.68
N LEU A 87 31.76 14.62 12.24
CA LEU A 87 32.93 13.75 12.14
C LEU A 87 33.70 14.02 10.85
N GLN A 88 32.96 14.16 9.75
CA GLN A 88 33.53 14.33 8.41
C GLN A 88 32.62 15.19 7.54
N LEU A 89 33.23 15.98 6.65
CA LEU A 89 32.53 16.78 5.65
C LEU A 89 33.21 16.56 4.29
N LEU A 90 32.43 16.12 3.29
CA LEU A 90 32.89 15.88 1.93
C LEU A 90 32.04 16.69 0.96
N ARG A 91 32.68 17.56 0.15
CA ARG A 91 31.99 18.28 -0.93
C ARG A 91 31.94 17.39 -2.17
N LEU A 92 30.75 17.21 -2.72
CA LEU A 92 30.52 16.42 -3.93
C LEU A 92 30.61 17.31 -5.19
N PRO A 93 30.91 16.73 -6.37
CA PRO A 93 31.06 17.50 -7.62
C PRO A 93 29.80 18.24 -8.06
N ASP A 94 28.63 17.79 -7.61
CA ASP A 94 27.32 18.41 -7.88
C ASP A 94 27.04 19.65 -7.00
N GLY A 95 27.97 20.01 -6.12
CA GLY A 95 27.84 21.14 -5.20
C GLY A 95 27.15 20.79 -3.88
N THR A 96 26.67 19.55 -3.70
CA THR A 96 26.11 19.10 -2.41
C THR A 96 27.21 18.72 -1.43
N VAL A 97 26.89 18.75 -0.14
CA VAL A 97 27.80 18.37 0.94
C VAL A 97 27.30 17.12 1.63
N LYS A 98 28.14 16.08 1.66
CA LYS A 98 27.93 14.89 2.48
C LYS A 98 28.63 15.07 3.83
N ALA A 99 27.87 15.18 4.90
CA ALA A 99 28.38 15.26 6.27
C ALA A 99 28.12 13.96 7.03
N LEU A 100 29.10 13.45 7.76
CA LEU A 100 28.91 12.37 8.70
C LEU A 100 28.80 12.97 10.10
N VAL A 101 27.67 12.76 10.77
CA VAL A 101 27.41 13.32 12.10
C VAL A 101 27.17 12.22 13.11
N GLU A 102 27.53 12.48 14.36
CA GLU A 102 27.27 11.60 15.50
C GLU A 102 26.43 12.36 16.53
N GLY A 103 25.25 11.86 16.86
CA GLY A 103 24.43 12.40 17.96
C GLY A 103 25.09 12.19 19.31
N LYS A 104 25.00 13.16 20.22
CA LYS A 104 25.60 13.07 21.57
C LYS A 104 24.58 13.11 22.68
N CYS A 105 23.73 14.13 22.70
CA CYS A 105 22.70 14.27 23.73
C CYS A 105 21.53 15.12 23.24
N ARG A 106 20.37 14.95 23.88
CA ARG A 106 19.18 15.77 23.62
C ARG A 106 19.38 17.20 24.11
N ALA A 107 18.85 18.15 23.36
CA ALA A 107 18.74 19.54 23.80
C ALA A 107 17.47 20.17 23.26
N ARG A 108 16.96 21.16 24.00
CA ARG A 108 15.80 21.95 23.62
C ARG A 108 16.23 23.35 23.17
N ILE A 109 15.62 23.85 22.09
CA ILE A 109 15.76 25.25 21.66
C ILE A 109 15.09 26.14 22.70
N VAL A 110 15.86 27.08 23.26
CA VAL A 110 15.36 28.14 24.14
C VAL A 110 14.92 29.35 23.30
N ARG A 111 15.75 29.73 22.31
CA ARG A 111 15.43 30.78 21.34
C ARG A 111 16.30 30.72 20.10
N PHE A 112 15.81 31.31 19.02
CA PHE A 112 16.58 31.60 17.82
C PHE A 112 17.34 32.92 17.97
N ILE A 113 18.59 32.94 17.53
CA ILE A 113 19.44 34.13 17.50
C ILE A 113 19.44 34.67 16.07
N PRO A 114 19.15 35.97 15.87
CA PRO A 114 19.13 36.56 14.54
C PRO A 114 20.46 36.36 13.79
N GLU A 115 20.40 35.60 12.70
CA GLU A 115 21.52 35.30 11.81
C GLU A 115 20.98 35.10 10.38
N LYS A 116 21.64 35.72 9.40
CA LYS A 116 21.18 35.68 8.00
C LYS A 116 21.71 34.45 7.28
N GLU A 117 22.94 34.05 7.58
CA GLU A 117 23.64 33.02 6.80
C GLU A 117 23.20 31.59 7.12
N PHE A 118 22.78 31.33 8.35
CA PHE A 118 22.30 30.04 8.83
C PHE A 118 21.41 30.23 10.06
N PHE A 119 20.86 29.15 10.63
CA PHE A 119 20.14 29.23 11.90
C PHE A 119 21.11 29.12 13.07
N ARG A 120 21.07 30.07 13.99
CA ARG A 120 21.83 30.02 15.25
C ARG A 120 20.84 29.96 16.39
N VAL A 121 21.04 29.06 17.35
CA VAL A 121 20.08 28.82 18.44
C VAL A 121 20.79 28.76 19.79
N GLU A 122 20.11 29.26 20.82
CA GLU A 122 20.47 29.03 22.22
C GLU A 122 19.74 27.78 22.70
N LEU A 123 20.48 26.89 23.34
CA LEU A 123 20.06 25.54 23.69
C LEU A 123 20.22 25.29 25.17
N GLU A 124 19.32 24.49 25.70
CA GLU A 124 19.43 23.89 27.02
C GLU A 124 19.58 22.37 26.87
N ARG A 125 20.62 21.82 27.51
CA ARG A 125 20.79 20.36 27.57
C ARG A 125 19.70 19.77 28.43
N VAL A 126 19.09 18.70 27.93
CA VAL A 126 18.05 18.01 28.66
C VAL A 126 18.69 16.95 29.55
N VAL A 127 18.41 17.04 30.84
CA VAL A 127 18.74 15.98 31.80
C VAL A 127 17.56 15.02 31.83
N GLU A 128 17.85 13.73 31.73
CA GLU A 128 16.84 12.68 31.77
C GLU A 128 16.63 12.21 33.20
N ASN A 129 15.39 11.85 33.53
CA ASN A 129 15.06 11.38 34.86
C ASN A 129 15.34 9.87 34.95
N ASP A 130 16.00 9.47 36.04
CA ASP A 130 16.18 8.06 36.36
C ASP A 130 14.85 7.43 36.79
N LEU A 131 14.62 6.21 36.31
CA LEU A 131 13.53 5.33 36.74
C LEU A 131 13.89 4.56 38.01
N SER A 132 12.89 3.94 38.65
CA SER A 132 13.15 2.91 39.66
C SER A 132 13.94 1.73 39.05
N ALA A 133 14.93 1.21 39.77
CA ALA A 133 15.85 0.21 39.23
C ALA A 133 15.14 -1.09 38.78
N ALA A 134 14.06 -1.48 39.45
CA ALA A 134 13.32 -2.72 39.16
C ALA A 134 12.50 -2.62 37.87
N GLU A 135 11.73 -1.54 37.68
CA GLU A 135 10.89 -1.33 36.48
C GLU A 135 11.74 -1.10 35.23
N THR A 136 12.84 -0.35 35.38
CA THR A 136 13.85 -0.16 34.32
C THR A 136 14.35 -1.49 33.79
N THR A 137 14.77 -2.38 34.70
CA THR A 137 15.36 -3.67 34.32
C THR A 137 14.36 -4.54 33.56
N ALA A 138 13.09 -4.58 33.99
CA ALA A 138 12.05 -5.35 33.32
C ALA A 138 11.73 -4.83 31.91
N LEU A 139 11.61 -3.50 31.75
CA LEU A 139 11.35 -2.87 30.46
C LEU A 139 12.53 -3.00 29.51
N MET A 140 13.75 -2.77 29.98
CA MET A 140 14.96 -2.96 29.18
C MET A 140 15.06 -4.38 28.65
N ARG A 141 14.84 -5.37 29.51
CA ARG A 141 14.82 -6.78 29.11
C ARG A 141 13.79 -7.04 28.02
N SER A 142 12.57 -6.51 28.17
CA SER A 142 11.50 -6.67 27.18
C SER A 142 11.85 -6.07 25.82
N VAL A 143 12.48 -4.88 25.81
CA VAL A 143 12.93 -4.23 24.57
C VAL A 143 14.05 -5.04 23.91
N VAL A 144 15.04 -5.51 24.67
CA VAL A 144 16.14 -6.32 24.15
C VAL A 144 15.64 -7.64 23.58
N GLU A 145 14.77 -8.38 24.29
CA GLU A 145 14.19 -9.64 23.79
C GLU A 145 13.41 -9.43 22.48
N THR A 146 12.63 -8.34 22.38
CA THR A 146 11.88 -8.01 21.15
C THR A 146 12.82 -7.58 20.01
N PHE A 147 13.90 -6.87 20.32
CA PHE A 147 14.92 -6.51 19.33
C PHE A 147 15.67 -7.75 18.81
N GLU A 148 16.03 -8.70 19.68
CA GLU A 148 16.66 -9.96 19.29
C GLU A 148 15.77 -10.78 18.37
N GLU A 149 14.46 -10.85 18.66
CA GLU A 149 13.47 -11.50 17.78
C GLU A 149 13.47 -10.83 16.40
N TYR A 150 13.44 -9.50 16.34
CA TYR A 150 13.51 -8.75 15.09
C TYR A 150 14.83 -9.00 14.33
N ALA A 151 15.98 -8.95 15.02
CA ALA A 151 17.29 -9.19 14.44
C ALA A 151 17.44 -10.62 13.88
N GLY A 152 16.80 -11.61 14.52
CA GLY A 152 16.76 -12.99 14.01
C GLY A 152 16.01 -13.11 12.67
N LEU A 153 15.01 -12.24 12.43
CA LEU A 153 14.28 -12.17 11.17
C LEU A 153 15.01 -11.31 10.14
N ASN A 154 15.61 -10.20 10.57
CA ASN A 154 16.29 -9.26 9.71
C ASN A 154 17.80 -9.52 9.64
N ARG A 155 18.20 -10.31 8.64
CA ARG A 155 19.61 -10.70 8.38
C ARG A 155 20.57 -9.54 8.10
N SER A 156 20.09 -8.30 7.90
CA SER A 156 20.98 -7.14 7.77
C SER A 156 21.57 -6.68 9.10
N ILE A 157 21.01 -7.11 10.23
CA ILE A 157 21.52 -6.81 11.56
C ILE A 157 22.63 -7.81 11.91
N SER A 158 23.82 -7.30 12.24
CA SER A 158 24.95 -8.15 12.62
C SER A 158 24.77 -8.66 14.06
N LYS A 159 25.31 -9.86 14.33
CA LYS A 159 25.33 -10.42 15.70
C LYS A 159 26.14 -9.55 16.67
N GLU A 160 27.18 -8.88 16.16
CA GLU A 160 27.98 -7.93 16.94
C GLU A 160 27.15 -6.75 17.42
N LEU A 161 26.24 -6.23 16.57
CA LEU A 161 25.35 -5.14 16.95
C LEU A 161 24.38 -5.57 18.05
N VAL A 162 23.80 -6.77 17.92
CA VAL A 162 22.94 -7.34 18.97
C VAL A 162 23.69 -7.44 20.29
N ALA A 163 24.90 -8.02 20.29
CA ALA A 163 25.72 -8.13 21.48
C ALA A 163 26.06 -6.76 22.09
N SER A 164 26.33 -5.75 21.25
CA SER A 164 26.60 -4.39 21.72
C SER A 164 25.39 -3.77 22.44
N ILE A 165 24.19 -3.92 21.90
CA ILE A 165 22.94 -3.39 22.49
C ILE A 165 22.63 -4.10 23.82
N THR A 166 22.78 -5.43 23.87
CA THR A 166 22.56 -6.21 25.09
C THR A 166 23.56 -5.85 26.21
N SER A 167 24.73 -5.31 25.87
CA SER A 167 25.73 -4.87 26.85
C SER A 167 25.48 -3.47 27.43
N ILE A 168 24.52 -2.71 26.88
CA ILE A 168 24.20 -1.36 27.36
C ILE A 168 23.43 -1.46 28.69
N THR A 169 23.99 -0.86 29.74
CA THR A 169 23.38 -0.82 31.09
C THR A 169 22.44 0.37 31.29
N ASP A 170 22.64 1.44 30.53
CA ASP A 170 21.82 2.65 30.62
C ASP A 170 20.57 2.53 29.75
N ALA A 171 19.40 2.65 30.37
CA ALA A 171 18.11 2.47 29.69
C ALA A 171 17.84 3.51 28.61
N SER A 172 18.32 4.74 28.83
CA SER A 172 18.13 5.83 27.89
C SER A 172 18.95 5.61 26.62
N GLN A 173 20.24 5.35 26.79
CA GLN A 173 21.18 5.01 25.74
C GLN A 173 20.71 3.77 24.95
N MET A 174 20.21 2.74 25.65
CA MET A 174 19.69 1.54 25.00
C MET A 174 18.50 1.89 24.11
N ALA A 175 17.53 2.65 24.62
CA ALA A 175 16.35 3.05 23.86
C ALA A 175 16.73 3.81 22.57
N ASP A 176 17.66 4.75 22.67
CA ASP A 176 18.12 5.57 21.54
C ASP A 176 18.89 4.76 20.50
N THR A 177 19.78 3.90 20.98
CA THR A 177 20.57 3.02 20.12
C THR A 177 19.63 2.10 19.34
N VAL A 178 18.68 1.46 20.03
CA VAL A 178 17.69 0.57 19.41
C VAL A 178 16.82 1.35 18.42
N ALA A 179 16.26 2.51 18.80
CA ALA A 179 15.41 3.32 17.92
C ALA A 179 16.13 3.76 16.63
N SER A 180 17.46 3.93 16.67
CA SER A 180 18.26 4.31 15.50
C SER A 180 18.34 3.21 14.43
N HIS A 181 18.13 1.94 14.80
CA HIS A 181 18.20 0.79 13.88
C HIS A 181 16.87 0.43 13.22
N PHE A 182 15.77 1.04 13.66
CA PHE A 182 14.45 0.81 13.05
C PHE A 182 14.07 1.93 12.07
N SER A 183 13.26 1.54 11.08
CA SER A 183 12.73 2.45 10.06
C SER A 183 11.33 2.97 10.42
N PHE A 184 11.14 3.38 11.67
CA PHE A 184 9.88 4.00 12.11
C PHE A 184 9.57 5.28 11.32
N LYS A 185 8.29 5.65 11.30
CA LYS A 185 7.84 6.92 10.73
C LYS A 185 8.51 8.09 11.44
N LEU A 186 8.73 9.19 10.71
CA LEU A 186 9.42 10.37 11.23
C LEU A 186 8.73 10.92 12.49
N ASP A 187 7.39 10.99 12.49
CA ASP A 187 6.60 11.46 13.63
C ASP A 187 6.80 10.58 14.87
N ASP A 188 6.84 9.25 14.70
CA ASP A 188 7.09 8.32 15.80
C ASP A 188 8.51 8.44 16.34
N LYS A 189 9.51 8.65 15.46
CA LYS A 189 10.90 8.91 15.87
C LYS A 189 11.03 10.23 16.62
N GLN A 190 10.38 11.29 16.15
CA GLN A 190 10.39 12.58 16.85
C GLN A 190 9.72 12.45 18.22
N ARG A 191 8.59 11.74 18.29
CA ARG A 191 7.87 11.48 19.54
C ARG A 191 8.72 10.68 20.53
N LEU A 192 9.51 9.71 20.08
CA LEU A 192 10.52 9.02 20.93
C LEU A 192 11.62 9.97 21.41
N LEU A 193 12.04 10.94 20.59
CA LEU A 193 13.05 11.93 20.99
C LEU A 193 12.48 12.91 22.03
N ASP A 194 11.21 13.29 21.89
CA ASP A 194 10.50 14.27 22.72
C ASP A 194 10.18 13.76 24.14
N ILE A 195 9.89 12.47 24.27
CA ILE A 195 9.56 11.86 25.57
C ILE A 195 10.84 11.68 26.40
N LEU A 196 10.91 12.38 27.52
CA LEU A 196 12.03 12.32 28.46
C LEU A 196 11.83 11.25 29.54
N ASP A 197 10.57 10.96 29.86
CA ASP A 197 10.23 9.96 30.86
C ASP A 197 10.38 8.55 30.27
N LEU A 198 11.32 7.79 30.83
CA LEU A 198 11.57 6.42 30.40
C LEU A 198 10.39 5.46 30.69
N THR A 199 9.51 5.78 31.66
CA THR A 199 8.26 5.02 31.92
C THR A 199 7.32 5.07 30.70
N GLU A 200 7.36 6.16 29.93
CA GLU A 200 6.53 6.36 28.75
C GLU A 200 7.28 5.96 27.47
N ARG A 201 8.57 6.31 27.39
CA ARG A 201 9.38 6.09 26.18
C ARG A 201 9.65 4.63 25.90
N LEU A 202 10.00 3.82 26.90
CA LEU A 202 10.30 2.40 26.70
C LEU A 202 9.08 1.59 26.25
N PRO A 203 7.88 1.75 26.84
CA PRO A 203 6.67 1.11 26.31
C PRO A 203 6.31 1.57 24.89
N LEU A 204 6.47 2.86 24.57
CA LEU A 204 6.25 3.35 23.21
C LEU A 204 7.22 2.66 22.23
N LEU A 205 8.52 2.64 22.54
CA LEU A 205 9.53 1.97 21.73
C LEU A 205 9.19 0.48 21.53
N LEU A 206 8.85 -0.23 22.62
CA LEU A 206 8.45 -1.63 22.55
C LEU A 206 7.25 -1.85 21.62
N SER A 207 6.24 -0.99 21.68
CA SER A 207 5.06 -1.06 20.82
C SER A 207 5.42 -0.86 19.34
N LEU A 208 6.30 0.11 19.05
CA LEU A 208 6.75 0.42 17.70
C LEU A 208 7.60 -0.72 17.11
N ILE A 209 8.50 -1.32 17.91
CA ILE A 209 9.29 -2.49 17.50
C ILE A 209 8.36 -3.65 17.12
N LYS A 210 7.33 -3.93 17.93
CA LYS A 210 6.39 -5.02 17.65
C LYS A 210 5.61 -4.79 16.35
N MET A 211 5.11 -3.57 16.14
CA MET A 211 4.42 -3.22 14.90
C MET A 211 5.33 -3.37 13.69
N GLU A 212 6.57 -2.86 13.76
CA GLU A 212 7.54 -2.94 12.67
C GLU A 212 7.96 -4.39 12.38
N THR A 213 8.07 -5.22 13.42
CA THR A 213 8.36 -6.66 13.28
C THR A 213 7.26 -7.38 12.51
N GLU A 214 5.98 -7.08 12.78
CA GLU A 214 4.85 -7.66 12.05
C GLU A 214 4.80 -7.21 10.59
N VAL A 215 5.05 -5.91 10.34
CA VAL A 215 5.17 -5.38 8.97
C VAL A 215 6.29 -6.11 8.22
N PHE A 216 7.47 -6.23 8.83
CA PHE A 216 8.60 -6.93 8.22
C PHE A 216 8.29 -8.40 7.92
N ARG A 217 7.60 -9.11 8.82
CA ARG A 217 7.15 -10.50 8.60
C ARG A 217 6.21 -10.60 7.40
N MET A 218 5.28 -9.67 7.27
CA MET A 218 4.35 -9.65 6.15
C MET A 218 5.08 -9.42 4.83
N ASP A 219 6.01 -8.48 4.80
CA ASP A 219 6.86 -8.20 3.63
C ASP A 219 7.68 -9.43 3.22
N GLN A 220 8.26 -10.16 4.17
CA GLN A 220 8.98 -11.41 3.88
C GLN A 220 8.05 -12.48 3.30
N ARG A 221 6.83 -12.64 3.84
CA ARG A 221 5.84 -13.59 3.29
C ARG A 221 5.44 -13.23 1.86
N ILE A 222 5.23 -11.94 1.57
CA ILE A 222 4.92 -11.45 0.23
C ILE A 222 6.09 -11.75 -0.73
N LYS A 223 7.32 -11.41 -0.34
CA LYS A 223 8.53 -11.68 -1.14
C LYS A 223 8.68 -13.17 -1.45
N THR A 224 8.49 -14.04 -0.45
CA THR A 224 8.55 -15.50 -0.65
C THR A 224 7.46 -15.97 -1.62
N ARG A 225 6.22 -15.50 -1.48
CA ARG A 225 5.11 -15.86 -2.38
C ARG A 225 5.36 -15.42 -3.82
N ILE A 226 5.90 -14.21 -4.01
CA ILE A 226 6.30 -13.70 -5.33
C ILE A 226 7.40 -14.59 -5.91
N LYS A 227 8.42 -14.94 -5.11
CA LYS A 227 9.52 -15.81 -5.55
C LYS A 227 9.00 -17.18 -5.98
N GLU A 228 8.15 -17.83 -5.18
CA GLU A 228 7.54 -19.11 -5.53
C GLU A 228 6.69 -19.02 -6.82
N GLN A 229 5.93 -17.95 -6.99
CA GLN A 229 5.14 -17.72 -8.21
C GLN A 229 6.03 -17.50 -9.44
N MET A 230 7.14 -16.77 -9.28
CA MET A 230 8.12 -16.57 -10.34
C MET A 230 8.82 -17.88 -10.71
N GLU A 231 9.25 -18.67 -9.73
CA GLU A 231 9.87 -19.98 -9.96
C GLU A 231 8.91 -20.94 -10.67
N LYS A 232 7.63 -20.98 -10.27
CA LYS A 232 6.58 -21.75 -10.97
C LYS A 232 6.40 -21.26 -12.41
N SER A 233 6.36 -19.94 -12.62
CA SER A 233 6.19 -19.35 -13.96
C SER A 233 7.40 -19.62 -14.86
N GLN A 234 8.63 -19.48 -14.34
CA GLN A 234 9.86 -19.82 -15.05
C GLN A 234 9.94 -21.30 -15.37
N LYS A 235 9.61 -22.18 -14.42
CA LYS A 235 9.56 -23.62 -14.64
C LYS A 235 8.52 -23.99 -15.69
N GLN A 236 7.33 -23.39 -15.64
CA GLN A 236 6.29 -23.60 -16.65
C GLN A 236 6.72 -23.10 -18.03
N TYR A 237 7.35 -21.92 -18.09
CA TYR A 237 7.91 -21.38 -19.33
C TYR A 237 8.96 -22.33 -19.92
N TYR A 238 9.91 -22.80 -19.10
CA TYR A 238 10.95 -23.73 -19.51
C TYR A 238 10.38 -25.07 -19.96
N LEU A 239 9.43 -25.65 -19.23
CA LEU A 239 8.74 -26.88 -19.61
C LEU A 239 7.96 -26.72 -20.91
N ASN A 240 7.30 -25.58 -21.12
CA ASN A 240 6.60 -25.31 -22.38
C ASN A 240 7.58 -25.15 -23.56
N GLU A 241 8.73 -24.50 -23.36
CA GLU A 241 9.79 -24.42 -24.38
C GLU A 241 10.41 -25.79 -24.66
N GLN A 242 10.64 -26.62 -23.65
CA GLN A 242 11.09 -28.00 -23.87
C GLN A 242 10.04 -28.84 -24.61
N MET A 243 8.77 -28.74 -24.23
CA MET A 243 7.67 -29.39 -24.94
C MET A 243 7.57 -28.89 -26.38
N ARG A 244 7.82 -27.60 -26.64
CA ARG A 244 7.89 -27.04 -28.00
C ARG A 244 9.06 -27.61 -28.78
N ALA A 245 10.24 -27.73 -28.18
CA ALA A 245 11.42 -28.32 -28.81
C ALA A 245 11.18 -29.80 -29.14
N ILE A 246 10.64 -30.58 -28.20
CA ILE A 246 10.27 -31.99 -28.38
C ILE A 246 9.21 -32.13 -29.48
N LYS A 247 8.12 -31.33 -29.44
CA LYS A 247 7.06 -31.34 -30.48
C LYS A 247 7.62 -30.98 -31.86
N LYS A 248 8.59 -30.08 -31.93
CA LYS A 248 9.27 -29.70 -33.18
C LYS A 248 10.17 -30.81 -33.72
N GLU A 249 10.89 -31.53 -32.84
CA GLU A 249 11.69 -32.71 -33.22
C GLU A 249 10.84 -33.93 -33.58
N MET A 250 9.63 -34.05 -33.00
CA MET A 250 8.67 -35.13 -33.29
C MET A 250 7.84 -34.92 -34.59
N GLY A 251 8.09 -33.85 -35.37
CA GLY A 251 7.43 -33.64 -36.66
C GLY A 251 5.98 -33.15 -36.58
N ALA A 252 5.64 -32.35 -35.56
CA ALA A 252 4.28 -31.82 -35.37
C ALA A 252 3.94 -30.60 -36.27
N GLU A 253 4.03 -30.74 -37.59
CA GLU A 253 3.33 -29.82 -38.51
C GLU A 253 1.78 -30.05 -38.50
N ASP A 254 1.30 -31.15 -37.90
CA ASP A 254 -0.12 -31.53 -37.87
C ASP A 254 -0.99 -30.86 -36.77
N ASP A 255 -0.41 -30.30 -35.69
CA ASP A 255 -1.15 -29.77 -34.52
C ASP A 255 -1.99 -28.50 -34.87
N LEU A 256 -1.59 -27.75 -35.90
CA LEU A 256 -2.25 -26.51 -36.33
C LEU A 256 -3.57 -26.75 -37.06
N ASN A 257 -3.62 -27.80 -37.87
CA ASN A 257 -4.87 -28.16 -38.55
C ASN A 257 -5.91 -28.62 -37.53
N ASP A 258 -5.48 -29.26 -36.45
CA ASP A 258 -6.38 -29.73 -35.39
C ASP A 258 -6.91 -28.58 -34.52
N GLU A 259 -6.09 -27.58 -34.15
CA GLU A 259 -6.56 -26.37 -33.47
C GLU A 259 -7.61 -25.62 -34.30
N ILE A 260 -7.34 -25.45 -35.59
CA ILE A 260 -8.24 -24.75 -36.51
C ILE A 260 -9.55 -25.53 -36.68
N ARG A 261 -9.49 -26.87 -36.77
CA ARG A 261 -10.68 -27.72 -36.82
C ARG A 261 -11.51 -27.62 -35.55
N GLU A 262 -10.90 -27.61 -34.38
CA GLU A 262 -11.62 -27.47 -33.11
C GLU A 262 -12.39 -26.14 -33.03
N ILE A 263 -11.76 -25.05 -33.49
CA ILE A 263 -12.41 -23.74 -33.58
C ILE A 263 -13.58 -23.76 -34.57
N GLU A 264 -13.43 -24.41 -35.72
CA GLU A 264 -14.52 -24.58 -36.70
C GLU A 264 -15.69 -25.40 -36.15
N GLU A 265 -15.42 -26.46 -35.40
CA GLU A 265 -16.44 -27.28 -34.76
C GLU A 265 -17.21 -26.48 -33.71
N LYS A 266 -16.51 -25.73 -32.84
CA LYS A 266 -17.13 -24.84 -31.85
C LYS A 266 -18.01 -23.78 -32.51
N LEU A 267 -17.51 -23.16 -33.58
CA LEU A 267 -18.24 -22.16 -34.37
C LEU A 267 -19.54 -22.72 -34.97
N LYS A 268 -19.52 -23.95 -35.47
CA LYS A 268 -20.72 -24.63 -36.02
C LYS A 268 -21.73 -25.01 -34.94
N ASN A 269 -21.25 -25.45 -33.78
CA ASN A 269 -22.11 -25.94 -32.70
C ASN A 269 -22.77 -24.82 -31.90
N GLN A 270 -22.18 -23.62 -31.90
CA GLN A 270 -22.65 -22.52 -31.07
C GLN A 270 -23.69 -21.64 -31.79
N LYS A 271 -24.83 -21.41 -31.13
CA LYS A 271 -25.91 -20.55 -31.65
C LYS A 271 -25.63 -19.08 -31.38
N MET A 272 -24.76 -18.49 -32.19
CA MET A 272 -24.40 -17.06 -32.13
C MET A 272 -25.31 -16.19 -33.02
N SER A 273 -25.25 -14.87 -32.82
CA SER A 273 -25.88 -13.91 -33.74
C SER A 273 -25.17 -13.90 -35.10
N LYS A 274 -25.88 -13.53 -36.18
CA LYS A 274 -25.29 -13.44 -37.54
C LYS A 274 -24.03 -12.57 -37.57
N GLU A 275 -24.09 -11.41 -36.92
CA GLU A 275 -22.96 -10.49 -36.80
C GLU A 275 -21.74 -11.13 -36.12
N ALA A 276 -21.96 -11.84 -35.01
CA ALA A 276 -20.88 -12.52 -34.29
C ALA A 276 -20.29 -13.69 -35.10
N THR A 277 -21.13 -14.49 -35.77
CA THR A 277 -20.68 -15.61 -36.61
C THR A 277 -19.83 -15.10 -37.78
N GLU A 278 -20.33 -14.13 -38.55
CA GLU A 278 -19.58 -13.53 -39.66
C GLU A 278 -18.24 -12.93 -39.19
N ARG A 279 -18.24 -12.33 -38.00
CA ARG A 279 -17.02 -11.76 -37.41
C ARG A 279 -15.99 -12.83 -37.07
N VAL A 280 -16.39 -13.93 -36.43
CA VAL A 280 -15.49 -15.03 -36.09
C VAL A 280 -14.98 -15.72 -37.35
N GLU A 281 -15.84 -15.97 -38.34
CA GLU A 281 -15.43 -16.55 -39.62
C GLU A 281 -14.37 -15.71 -40.34
N HIS A 282 -14.52 -14.38 -40.35
CA HIS A 282 -13.55 -13.48 -40.95
C HIS A 282 -12.19 -13.52 -40.25
N GLU A 283 -12.19 -13.52 -38.91
CA GLU A 283 -10.95 -13.59 -38.13
C GLU A 283 -10.31 -14.97 -38.20
N LEU A 284 -11.10 -16.05 -38.30
CA LEU A 284 -10.61 -17.41 -38.50
C LEU A 284 -9.92 -17.57 -39.88
N LYS A 285 -10.49 -16.99 -40.94
CA LYS A 285 -9.86 -16.95 -42.27
C LYS A 285 -8.50 -16.27 -42.23
N LYS A 286 -8.38 -15.17 -41.47
CA LYS A 286 -7.09 -14.49 -41.27
C LYS A 286 -6.12 -15.36 -40.48
N LEU A 287 -6.58 -15.99 -39.40
CA LEU A 287 -5.74 -16.85 -38.57
C LEU A 287 -5.11 -18.00 -39.38
N LYS A 288 -5.86 -18.60 -40.32
CA LYS A 288 -5.36 -19.63 -41.25
C LYS A 288 -4.20 -19.17 -42.14
N MET A 289 -4.14 -17.88 -42.47
CA MET A 289 -3.12 -17.30 -43.35
C MET A 289 -1.91 -16.75 -42.58
N MET A 290 -2.02 -16.63 -41.25
CA MET A 290 -0.97 -16.07 -40.41
C MET A 290 0.07 -17.11 -40.02
N THR A 291 1.30 -16.66 -39.79
CA THR A 291 2.33 -17.51 -39.20
C THR A 291 1.92 -17.88 -37.76
N PRO A 292 1.86 -19.18 -37.42
CA PRO A 292 1.32 -19.69 -36.15
C PRO A 292 1.85 -19.05 -34.87
N MET A 293 3.12 -18.64 -34.89
CA MET A 293 3.84 -18.12 -33.73
C MET A 293 3.94 -16.59 -33.70
N SER A 294 3.25 -15.89 -34.62
CA SER A 294 3.23 -14.42 -34.62
C SER A 294 2.42 -13.87 -33.45
N ALA A 295 2.84 -12.72 -32.90
CA ALA A 295 2.09 -12.02 -31.86
C ALA A 295 0.67 -11.64 -32.34
N GLU A 296 0.50 -11.38 -33.63
CA GLU A 296 -0.80 -11.11 -34.25
C GLU A 296 -1.72 -12.34 -34.21
N ALA A 297 -1.19 -13.53 -34.52
CA ALA A 297 -1.96 -14.77 -34.42
C ALA A 297 -2.43 -15.02 -32.98
N THR A 298 -1.61 -14.72 -31.96
CA THR A 298 -2.02 -14.82 -30.55
C THR A 298 -3.18 -13.88 -30.21
N VAL A 299 -3.15 -12.64 -30.69
CA VAL A 299 -4.23 -11.67 -30.45
C VAL A 299 -5.53 -12.13 -31.12
N VAL A 300 -5.46 -12.62 -32.36
CA VAL A 300 -6.63 -13.13 -33.10
C VAL A 300 -7.20 -14.40 -32.44
N ARG A 301 -6.36 -15.35 -32.03
CA ARG A 301 -6.79 -16.54 -31.28
C ARG A 301 -7.54 -16.19 -30.01
N ASN A 302 -6.97 -15.31 -29.19
CA ASN A 302 -7.59 -14.88 -27.94
C ASN A 302 -8.95 -14.20 -28.20
N TYR A 303 -9.05 -13.39 -29.25
CA TYR A 303 -10.31 -12.76 -29.64
C TYR A 303 -11.39 -13.78 -30.04
N ILE A 304 -11.02 -14.77 -30.85
CA ILE A 304 -11.91 -15.86 -31.26
C ILE A 304 -12.35 -16.68 -30.03
N ASP A 305 -11.42 -17.06 -29.14
CA ASP A 305 -11.74 -17.78 -27.90
C ASP A 305 -12.70 -16.99 -27.02
N TRP A 306 -12.49 -15.69 -26.85
CA TRP A 306 -13.39 -14.84 -26.08
C TRP A 306 -14.81 -14.84 -26.64
N ILE A 307 -14.97 -14.73 -27.96
CA ILE A 307 -16.31 -14.77 -28.57
C ILE A 307 -16.95 -16.15 -28.40
N LEU A 308 -16.21 -17.22 -28.69
CA LEU A 308 -16.73 -18.59 -28.63
C LEU A 308 -17.01 -19.06 -27.19
N SER A 309 -16.36 -18.47 -26.19
CA SER A 309 -16.59 -18.80 -24.78
C SER A 309 -17.75 -18.05 -24.13
N LEU A 310 -18.41 -17.13 -24.84
CA LEU A 310 -19.57 -16.42 -24.31
C LEU A 310 -20.84 -17.28 -24.36
N PRO A 311 -21.74 -17.12 -23.37
CA PRO A 311 -22.95 -17.92 -23.28
C PRO A 311 -24.07 -17.42 -24.20
N TRP A 312 -23.87 -17.46 -25.52
CA TRP A 312 -24.80 -16.86 -26.50
C TRP A 312 -26.24 -17.38 -26.41
N SER A 313 -26.44 -18.69 -26.32
CA SER A 313 -27.76 -19.33 -26.21
C SER A 313 -28.12 -19.76 -24.80
N GLU A 314 -27.14 -19.98 -23.95
CA GLU A 314 -27.32 -20.55 -22.61
C GLU A 314 -28.09 -19.58 -21.71
N LYS A 315 -29.22 -20.05 -21.17
CA LYS A 315 -30.15 -19.28 -20.34
C LYS A 315 -30.56 -20.08 -19.13
N THR A 316 -30.62 -19.41 -17.98
CA THR A 316 -31.39 -19.91 -16.84
C THR A 316 -32.88 -19.82 -17.11
N GLU A 317 -33.64 -20.83 -16.68
CA GLU A 317 -35.10 -20.75 -16.62
C GLU A 317 -35.49 -19.66 -15.62
N VAL A 318 -36.38 -18.77 -16.04
CA VAL A 318 -36.83 -17.65 -15.22
C VAL A 318 -38.12 -18.06 -14.53
N ALA A 319 -38.15 -17.98 -13.20
CA ALA A 319 -39.36 -18.20 -12.43
C ALA A 319 -40.28 -16.96 -12.48
N ASP A 320 -41.57 -17.19 -12.68
CA ASP A 320 -42.63 -16.18 -12.77
C ASP A 320 -43.62 -16.20 -11.59
N ASP A 321 -43.31 -16.98 -10.55
CA ASP A 321 -44.11 -17.14 -9.35
C ASP A 321 -43.87 -16.00 -8.34
N LEU A 322 -44.75 -14.99 -8.37
CA LEU A 322 -44.72 -13.84 -7.45
C LEU A 322 -44.93 -14.23 -5.98
N PRO A 323 -45.91 -15.08 -5.60
CA PRO A 323 -46.04 -15.57 -4.22
C PRO A 323 -44.76 -16.20 -3.69
N LYS A 324 -44.07 -17.00 -4.50
CA LYS A 324 -42.78 -17.59 -4.11
C LYS A 324 -41.68 -16.55 -3.99
N ALA A 325 -41.67 -15.54 -4.86
CA ALA A 325 -40.73 -14.42 -4.77
C ALA A 325 -40.92 -13.63 -3.46
N GLU A 326 -42.16 -13.37 -3.05
CA GLU A 326 -42.50 -12.72 -1.77
C GLU A 326 -42.00 -13.55 -0.59
N GLN A 327 -42.26 -14.85 -0.57
CA GLN A 327 -41.78 -15.75 0.48
C GLN A 327 -40.24 -15.71 0.61
N ILE A 328 -39.52 -15.72 -0.51
CA ILE A 328 -38.04 -15.65 -0.50
C ILE A 328 -37.54 -14.30 0.04
N LEU A 329 -38.21 -13.19 -0.31
CA LEU A 329 -37.86 -11.87 0.20
C LEU A 329 -38.10 -11.77 1.71
N GLU A 330 -39.20 -12.34 2.21
CA GLU A 330 -39.52 -12.40 3.64
C GLU A 330 -38.55 -13.31 4.43
N GLU A 331 -38.14 -14.44 3.85
CA GLU A 331 -37.15 -15.35 4.44
C GLU A 331 -35.77 -14.70 4.58
N ASP A 332 -35.31 -14.03 3.51
CA ASP A 332 -33.95 -13.50 3.44
C ASP A 332 -33.77 -12.16 4.19
N HIS A 333 -34.85 -11.40 4.42
CA HIS A 333 -34.79 -10.05 5.00
C HIS A 333 -35.93 -9.81 5.99
N TYR A 334 -35.62 -9.42 7.22
CA TYR A 334 -36.63 -9.01 8.19
C TYR A 334 -37.05 -7.54 7.98
N GLY A 335 -38.36 -7.25 8.01
CA GLY A 335 -38.90 -5.91 7.79
C GLY A 335 -38.80 -5.46 6.33
N LEU A 336 -38.41 -4.19 6.08
CA LEU A 336 -38.24 -3.62 4.73
C LEU A 336 -39.48 -3.74 3.82
N GLU A 337 -40.68 -3.55 4.39
CA GLU A 337 -41.96 -3.70 3.67
C GLU A 337 -41.98 -2.89 2.36
N LYS A 338 -41.64 -1.59 2.42
CA LYS A 338 -41.64 -0.71 1.23
C LYS A 338 -40.68 -1.17 0.13
N PRO A 339 -39.37 -1.45 0.40
CA PRO A 339 -38.49 -2.02 -0.62
C PRO A 339 -38.98 -3.34 -1.22
N LYS A 340 -39.49 -4.26 -0.39
CA LYS A 340 -39.97 -5.57 -0.87
C LYS A 340 -41.19 -5.42 -1.77
N GLU A 341 -42.17 -4.61 -1.36
CA GLU A 341 -43.34 -4.28 -2.19
C GLU A 341 -42.92 -3.74 -3.56
N ARG A 342 -41.95 -2.81 -3.59
CA ARG A 342 -41.44 -2.24 -4.84
C ARG A 342 -40.71 -3.26 -5.72
N ILE A 343 -40.01 -4.23 -5.12
CA ILE A 343 -39.38 -5.33 -5.84
C ILE A 343 -40.46 -6.23 -6.47
N LEU A 344 -41.51 -6.57 -5.71
CA LEU A 344 -42.61 -7.39 -6.20
C LEU A 344 -43.36 -6.71 -7.35
N GLU A 345 -43.64 -5.40 -7.25
CA GLU A 345 -44.22 -4.62 -8.35
C GLU A 345 -43.35 -4.70 -9.61
N TYR A 346 -42.04 -4.55 -9.46
CA TYR A 346 -41.11 -4.63 -10.58
C TYR A 346 -41.09 -6.02 -11.22
N LEU A 347 -41.06 -7.08 -10.41
CA LEU A 347 -41.15 -8.45 -10.90
C LEU A 347 -42.50 -8.74 -11.57
N ALA A 348 -43.60 -8.21 -11.04
CA ALA A 348 -44.93 -8.37 -11.64
C ALA A 348 -44.99 -7.76 -13.04
N VAL A 349 -44.39 -6.58 -13.22
CA VAL A 349 -44.24 -5.99 -14.55
C VAL A 349 -43.39 -6.89 -15.45
N GLN A 350 -42.26 -7.44 -14.96
CA GLN A 350 -41.43 -8.34 -15.77
C GLN A 350 -42.15 -9.60 -16.25
N VAL A 351 -43.04 -10.17 -15.43
CA VAL A 351 -43.87 -11.33 -15.82
C VAL A 351 -44.81 -10.97 -16.97
N LEU A 352 -45.33 -9.74 -17.00
CA LEU A 352 -46.28 -9.28 -18.02
C LEU A 352 -45.61 -8.86 -19.35
N VAL A 353 -44.37 -8.35 -19.33
CA VAL A 353 -43.67 -7.87 -20.53
C VAL A 353 -42.45 -8.72 -20.91
N LYS A 354 -42.47 -9.25 -22.16
CA LYS A 354 -41.37 -10.05 -22.73
C LYS A 354 -40.03 -9.31 -22.89
N LYS A 355 -40.04 -7.98 -22.96
CA LYS A 355 -38.84 -7.14 -23.02
C LYS A 355 -39.02 -5.91 -22.14
N ILE A 356 -38.16 -5.78 -21.14
CA ILE A 356 -38.15 -4.63 -20.25
C ILE A 356 -37.53 -3.46 -21.00
N ARG A 357 -38.35 -2.45 -21.33
CA ARG A 357 -37.91 -1.09 -21.64
C ARG A 357 -38.22 -0.20 -20.44
N GLY A 358 -37.76 -0.61 -19.26
CA GLY A 358 -38.06 0.01 -17.98
C GLY A 358 -36.79 0.38 -17.20
N PRO A 359 -36.91 1.23 -16.17
CA PRO A 359 -35.78 1.68 -15.36
C PRO A 359 -35.13 0.51 -14.60
N ILE A 360 -33.82 0.60 -14.40
CA ILE A 360 -33.05 -0.35 -13.58
C ILE A 360 -33.38 -0.10 -12.10
N LEU A 361 -33.56 -1.17 -11.31
CA LEU A 361 -33.75 -1.05 -9.87
C LEU A 361 -32.49 -0.48 -9.19
N CYS A 362 -32.63 0.67 -8.53
CA CYS A 362 -31.58 1.32 -7.77
C CYS A 362 -31.94 1.35 -6.28
N PHE A 363 -31.12 0.69 -5.45
CA PHE A 363 -31.29 0.69 -3.99
C PHE A 363 -30.38 1.74 -3.35
N VAL A 364 -30.96 2.67 -2.59
CA VAL A 364 -30.24 3.76 -1.92
C VAL A 364 -30.47 3.69 -0.42
N GLY A 365 -29.40 3.86 0.37
CA GLY A 365 -29.46 3.84 1.83
C GLY A 365 -28.07 3.76 2.47
N PRO A 366 -27.96 3.87 3.80
CA PRO A 366 -26.68 3.77 4.51
C PRO A 366 -26.01 2.38 4.34
N PRO A 367 -24.70 2.24 4.62
CA PRO A 367 -24.04 0.94 4.60
C PRO A 367 -24.67 -0.02 5.63
N GLY A 368 -24.67 -1.31 5.33
CA GLY A 368 -25.18 -2.35 6.25
C GLY A 368 -26.68 -2.65 6.19
N VAL A 369 -27.49 -1.91 5.41
CA VAL A 369 -28.95 -2.11 5.32
C VAL A 369 -29.41 -3.25 4.39
N GLY A 370 -28.49 -4.10 3.90
CA GLY A 370 -28.85 -5.26 3.07
C GLY A 370 -29.12 -5.00 1.58
N LYS A 371 -28.65 -3.88 1.01
CA LYS A 371 -28.86 -3.56 -0.43
C LYS A 371 -28.36 -4.68 -1.37
N THR A 372 -27.12 -5.13 -1.17
CA THR A 372 -26.50 -6.19 -1.98
C THR A 372 -27.15 -7.55 -1.73
N SER A 373 -27.63 -7.81 -0.51
CA SER A 373 -28.34 -9.05 -0.20
C SER A 373 -29.75 -9.06 -0.82
N LEU A 374 -30.45 -7.93 -0.93
CA LEU A 374 -31.71 -7.83 -1.67
C LEU A 374 -31.55 -8.22 -3.14
N ALA A 375 -30.47 -7.75 -3.80
CA ALA A 375 -30.18 -8.13 -5.19
C ALA A 375 -29.93 -9.64 -5.34
N LYS A 376 -29.31 -10.28 -4.34
CA LYS A 376 -29.11 -11.73 -4.30
C LYS A 376 -30.43 -12.48 -4.12
N SER A 377 -31.33 -11.98 -3.27
CA SER A 377 -32.68 -12.54 -3.08
C SER A 377 -33.52 -12.41 -4.34
N ILE A 378 -33.40 -11.31 -5.10
CA ILE A 378 -34.05 -11.17 -6.42
C ILE A 378 -33.54 -12.23 -7.40
N ALA A 379 -32.22 -12.49 -7.42
CA ALA A 379 -31.66 -13.55 -8.26
C ALA A 379 -32.19 -14.94 -7.85
N ARG A 380 -32.27 -15.22 -6.54
CA ARG A 380 -32.85 -16.45 -5.98
C ARG A 380 -34.34 -16.59 -6.36
N ALA A 381 -35.11 -15.52 -6.20
CA ALA A 381 -36.54 -15.48 -6.50
C ALA A 381 -36.83 -15.69 -8.00
N THR A 382 -36.02 -15.10 -8.87
CA THR A 382 -36.18 -15.24 -10.33
C THR A 382 -35.53 -16.49 -10.91
N GLY A 383 -34.82 -17.30 -10.11
CA GLY A 383 -34.09 -18.49 -10.58
C GLY A 383 -32.85 -18.18 -11.43
N ARG A 384 -32.40 -16.92 -11.45
CA ARG A 384 -31.31 -16.46 -12.31
C ARG A 384 -29.97 -16.50 -11.59
N LYS A 385 -28.88 -16.75 -12.32
CA LYS A 385 -27.52 -16.68 -11.74
C LYS A 385 -27.21 -15.26 -11.28
N TYR A 386 -26.61 -15.13 -10.09
CA TYR A 386 -26.24 -13.86 -9.50
C TYR A 386 -24.80 -13.47 -9.84
N VAL A 387 -24.60 -12.20 -10.22
CA VAL A 387 -23.28 -11.59 -10.44
C VAL A 387 -23.19 -10.29 -9.68
N ARG A 388 -22.12 -10.11 -8.91
CA ARG A 388 -21.78 -8.82 -8.31
C ARG A 388 -20.58 -8.20 -9.00
N LEU A 389 -20.69 -6.93 -9.36
CA LEU A 389 -19.60 -6.10 -9.87
C LEU A 389 -19.55 -4.84 -9.01
N SER A 390 -18.47 -4.64 -8.25
CA SER A 390 -18.26 -3.38 -7.50
C SER A 390 -17.70 -2.34 -8.45
N LEU A 391 -18.34 -1.18 -8.45
CA LEU A 391 -17.93 0.02 -9.18
C LEU A 391 -17.16 1.00 -8.28
N GLY A 392 -16.99 0.66 -7.00
CA GLY A 392 -16.24 1.45 -6.05
C GLY A 392 -14.78 1.60 -6.49
N GLY A 393 -14.37 2.85 -6.71
CA GLY A 393 -13.01 3.16 -7.16
C GLY A 393 -12.73 2.85 -8.63
N VAL A 394 -13.75 2.54 -9.44
CA VAL A 394 -13.60 2.50 -10.91
C VAL A 394 -13.37 3.93 -11.41
N ARG A 395 -12.29 4.10 -12.19
CA ARG A 395 -11.83 5.40 -12.70
C ARG A 395 -11.70 5.44 -14.23
N ASP A 396 -11.65 4.29 -14.87
CA ASP A 396 -11.43 4.16 -16.31
C ASP A 396 -12.57 3.36 -16.95
N GLU A 397 -13.10 3.89 -18.06
CA GLU A 397 -14.08 3.23 -18.92
C GLU A 397 -13.58 1.86 -19.42
N ALA A 398 -12.26 1.71 -19.62
CA ALA A 398 -11.66 0.46 -20.05
C ALA A 398 -11.86 -0.69 -19.05
N GLU A 399 -12.09 -0.41 -17.77
CA GLU A 399 -12.44 -1.46 -16.81
C GLU A 399 -13.83 -2.07 -17.07
N ILE A 400 -14.75 -1.27 -17.62
CA ILE A 400 -16.12 -1.68 -17.91
C ILE A 400 -16.22 -2.29 -19.30
N ARG A 401 -15.67 -1.61 -20.32
CA ARG A 401 -15.77 -1.99 -21.74
C ARG A 401 -14.60 -2.85 -22.24
N GLY A 402 -13.41 -2.70 -21.67
CA GLY A 402 -12.18 -3.35 -22.11
C GLY A 402 -11.32 -2.46 -23.00
N HIS A 403 -10.12 -2.95 -23.31
CA HIS A 403 -9.19 -2.24 -24.18
C HIS A 403 -9.38 -2.61 -25.66
N ARG A 404 -8.96 -1.72 -26.56
CA ARG A 404 -8.88 -2.04 -27.99
C ARG A 404 -7.94 -3.24 -28.19
N ARG A 405 -8.39 -4.21 -29.00
CA ARG A 405 -7.65 -5.46 -29.28
C ARG A 405 -6.25 -5.28 -29.89
N THR A 406 -5.92 -4.08 -30.35
CA THR A 406 -4.62 -3.75 -30.97
C THR A 406 -3.47 -3.77 -29.96
N TYR A 407 -3.76 -3.71 -28.66
CA TYR A 407 -2.74 -3.83 -27.62
C TYR A 407 -2.48 -5.31 -27.30
N ILE A 408 -1.21 -5.70 -27.28
CA ILE A 408 -0.80 -7.03 -26.82
C ILE A 408 -1.22 -7.17 -25.35
N GLY A 409 -2.03 -8.19 -25.04
CA GLY A 409 -2.60 -8.40 -23.71
C GLY A 409 -3.93 -7.66 -23.44
N ALA A 410 -4.56 -7.05 -24.46
CA ALA A 410 -5.89 -6.47 -24.31
C ALA A 410 -6.92 -7.52 -23.88
N LEU A 411 -7.68 -7.20 -22.83
CA LEU A 411 -8.77 -8.03 -22.33
C LEU A 411 -10.11 -7.30 -22.44
N PRO A 412 -11.24 -8.02 -22.62
CA PRO A 412 -12.57 -7.46 -22.49
C PRO A 412 -12.79 -6.88 -21.10
N GLY A 413 -13.70 -5.92 -20.96
CA GLY A 413 -14.03 -5.33 -19.66
C GLY A 413 -14.75 -6.30 -18.72
N LYS A 414 -14.89 -5.89 -17.45
CA LYS A 414 -15.42 -6.71 -16.36
C LYS A 414 -16.81 -7.29 -16.66
N ILE A 415 -17.67 -6.60 -17.40
CA ILE A 415 -19.01 -7.10 -17.77
C ILE A 415 -18.91 -8.39 -18.60
N ILE A 416 -18.10 -8.37 -19.66
CA ILE A 416 -17.91 -9.51 -20.57
C ILE A 416 -17.21 -10.67 -19.86
N GLN A 417 -16.20 -10.36 -19.02
CA GLN A 417 -15.53 -11.37 -18.20
C GLN A 417 -16.51 -12.07 -17.24
N SER A 418 -17.38 -11.29 -16.59
CA SER A 418 -18.41 -11.82 -15.70
C SER A 418 -19.44 -12.69 -16.44
N LEU A 419 -19.85 -12.31 -17.66
CA LEU A 419 -20.72 -13.15 -18.50
C LEU A 419 -20.07 -14.49 -18.83
N LYS A 420 -18.80 -14.51 -19.25
CA LYS A 420 -18.03 -15.75 -19.48
C LYS A 420 -17.99 -16.61 -18.21
N LYS A 421 -17.70 -16.00 -17.04
CA LYS A 421 -17.61 -16.72 -15.76
C LYS A 421 -18.94 -17.35 -15.33
N VAL A 422 -20.06 -16.67 -15.58
CA VAL A 422 -21.38 -17.13 -15.17
C VAL A 422 -22.01 -18.12 -16.14
N GLY A 423 -21.63 -18.07 -17.41
CA GLY A 423 -22.00 -19.07 -18.40
C GLY A 423 -23.49 -19.06 -18.78
N VAL A 424 -24.23 -17.99 -18.52
CA VAL A 424 -25.59 -17.75 -19.05
C VAL A 424 -25.72 -16.30 -19.51
N ASN A 425 -26.55 -16.02 -20.53
CA ASN A 425 -26.77 -14.66 -21.05
C ASN A 425 -27.84 -13.85 -20.29
N ASN A 426 -28.57 -14.47 -19.36
CA ASN A 426 -29.61 -13.81 -18.57
C ASN A 426 -29.32 -13.81 -17.06
N PRO A 427 -28.13 -13.43 -16.57
CA PRO A 427 -27.91 -13.32 -15.13
C PRO A 427 -28.51 -12.04 -14.53
N VAL A 428 -28.60 -11.98 -13.21
CA VAL A 428 -28.87 -10.75 -12.47
C VAL A 428 -27.52 -10.11 -12.13
N PHE A 429 -27.26 -8.95 -12.74
CA PHE A 429 -26.09 -8.12 -12.42
C PHE A 429 -26.43 -7.14 -11.30
N CYS A 430 -25.72 -7.23 -10.20
CA CYS A 430 -25.69 -6.24 -9.13
C CYS A 430 -24.46 -5.35 -9.34
N LEU A 431 -24.70 -4.10 -9.74
CA LEU A 431 -23.71 -3.05 -9.83
C LEU A 431 -23.66 -2.33 -8.47
N ASP A 432 -22.65 -2.67 -7.67
CA ASP A 432 -22.52 -2.17 -6.29
C ASP A 432 -21.70 -0.87 -6.25
N GLU A 433 -22.00 0.02 -5.30
CA GLU A 433 -21.25 1.27 -5.08
C GLU A 433 -21.17 2.21 -6.31
N VAL A 434 -22.26 2.33 -7.06
CA VAL A 434 -22.37 3.25 -8.21
C VAL A 434 -22.06 4.71 -7.80
N ASP A 435 -22.38 5.10 -6.56
CA ASP A 435 -22.10 6.43 -6.01
C ASP A 435 -20.60 6.68 -5.73
N LYS A 436 -19.76 5.64 -5.76
CA LYS A 436 -18.31 5.70 -5.48
C LYS A 436 -17.46 5.64 -6.74
N MET A 437 -18.06 5.83 -7.91
CA MET A 437 -17.33 6.04 -9.15
C MET A 437 -16.68 7.43 -9.14
N SER A 438 -15.42 7.50 -9.56
CA SER A 438 -14.69 8.77 -9.65
C SER A 438 -14.37 9.07 -11.11
N MET A 439 -14.54 10.32 -11.52
CA MET A 439 -14.09 10.77 -12.83
C MET A 439 -12.57 11.03 -12.78
N ASP A 440 -11.82 10.40 -13.67
CA ASP A 440 -10.42 10.76 -13.96
C ASP A 440 -10.36 11.42 -15.36
N PHE A 441 -9.26 12.11 -15.64
CA PHE A 441 -9.01 12.87 -16.89
C PHE A 441 -9.09 12.05 -18.20
N ARG A 442 -9.29 10.72 -18.13
CA ARG A 442 -9.25 9.78 -19.27
C ARG A 442 -10.63 9.39 -19.83
N GLY A 443 -11.73 9.69 -19.15
CA GLY A 443 -13.09 9.39 -19.62
C GLY A 443 -14.13 9.42 -18.51
N ASP A 444 -15.42 9.41 -18.90
CA ASP A 444 -16.54 9.31 -17.96
C ASP A 444 -17.05 7.86 -17.89
N PRO A 445 -16.77 7.10 -16.81
CA PRO A 445 -17.27 5.74 -16.65
C PRO A 445 -18.81 5.67 -16.57
N SER A 446 -19.49 6.78 -16.27
CA SER A 446 -20.95 6.87 -16.28
C SER A 446 -21.53 6.74 -17.69
N ALA A 447 -20.82 7.26 -18.71
CA ALA A 447 -21.21 7.08 -20.12
C ALA A 447 -20.95 5.65 -20.62
N ALA A 448 -20.18 4.87 -19.85
CA ALA A 448 -19.86 3.48 -20.16
C ALA A 448 -20.95 2.50 -19.71
N LEU A 449 -21.65 2.85 -18.62
CA LEU A 449 -22.81 2.15 -18.03
C LEU A 449 -24.11 2.53 -18.71
#